data_AF-A0A166QU09-F1
#
_entry.id   AF-A0A166QU09-F1
#
_cell.length_a   1.000
_cell.length_b   1.000
_cell.length_c   1.000
_cell.angle_alpha   90.00
_cell.angle_beta   90.00
_cell.angle_gamma   90.00
#
_symmetry.space_group_name_H-M   'P 1'
#
loop_
_entity.id
_entity.type
_entity.pdbx_description
1 polymer ?
#
loop_
_entity_poly.entity_id
_entity_poly.type
_entity_poly.pdbx_seq_one_letter_code
_entity_poly.pdbx_strand_id
1 'polypeptide(L)'
;MQGFKDITEIYDWSYEPDREGLRLCSACGPSYESSGAPSGFGQWHGKFERVFLPLGMFQKSQGGSLAHIETGDENYRAHAVSAPTHTTCE
;
A
#
# COMPACT_ATOMS: atom_id res chain seq x y z
N MET A 1 6.21 -11.02 15.50
CA MET A 1 5.74 -9.64 15.33
C MET A 1 5.40 -9.47 13.87
N GLN A 2 4.16 -9.11 13.52
CA GLN A 2 3.73 -8.94 12.12
C GLN A 2 3.25 -7.49 11.94
N GLY A 3 3.97 -6.72 11.13
CA GLY A 3 3.74 -5.29 10.96
C GLY A 3 4.43 -4.45 12.05
N PHE A 4 4.28 -3.13 11.93
CA PHE A 4 4.98 -2.10 12.72
C PHE A 4 4.25 -1.70 14.01
N LYS A 5 3.15 -2.39 14.34
CA LYS A 5 2.20 -1.99 15.39
C LYS A 5 2.80 -1.90 16.79
N ASP A 6 3.72 -2.79 17.14
CA ASP A 6 4.22 -2.94 18.52
C ASP A 6 5.59 -2.28 18.76
N ILE A 7 6.06 -1.47 17.79
CA ILE A 7 7.38 -0.82 17.77
C ILE A 7 7.26 0.57 17.11
N THR A 8 6.22 1.34 17.43
CA THR A 8 5.95 2.59 16.71
C THR A 8 6.96 3.68 17.04
N GLU A 9 7.50 3.69 18.27
CA GLU A 9 8.40 4.73 18.78
C GLU A 9 9.77 4.82 18.07
N ILE A 10 10.20 3.75 17.39
CA ILE A 10 11.47 3.74 16.65
C ILE A 10 11.32 4.29 15.22
N TYR A 11 10.11 4.63 14.80
CA TYR A 11 9.81 5.07 13.44
C TYR A 11 9.28 6.51 13.40
N ASP A 12 9.55 7.21 12.30
CA ASP A 12 8.99 8.52 12.03
C ASP A 12 7.64 8.38 11.31
N TRP A 13 6.57 8.76 12.01
CA TRP A 13 5.20 8.77 11.49
C TRP A 13 4.72 10.16 11.07
N SER A 14 5.56 11.19 11.19
CA SER A 14 5.15 12.58 10.93
C SER A 14 4.63 12.81 9.51
N TYR A 15 5.12 12.05 8.54
CA TYR A 15 4.69 12.13 7.14
C TYR A 15 3.29 11.54 6.89
N GLU A 16 2.81 10.66 7.76
CA GLU A 16 1.53 9.94 7.62
C GLU A 16 1.09 9.35 8.98
N PRO A 17 0.60 10.21 9.89
CA PRO A 17 0.31 9.82 11.28
C PRO A 17 -0.85 8.82 11.38
N ASP A 18 -1.79 8.85 10.43
CA ASP A 18 -2.95 7.96 10.40
C ASP A 18 -2.58 6.47 10.25
N ARG A 19 -1.34 6.18 9.86
CA ARG A 19 -0.82 4.82 9.73
C ARG A 19 -0.16 4.28 10.99
N GLU A 20 0.12 5.12 11.99
CA GLU A 20 0.75 4.70 13.23
C GLU A 20 -0.10 3.65 13.97
N GLY A 21 0.54 2.58 14.46
CA GLY A 21 -0.15 1.50 15.16
C GLY A 21 -0.97 0.53 14.27
N LEU A 22 -0.98 0.73 12.94
CA LEU A 22 -1.61 -0.21 12.02
C LEU A 22 -0.71 -1.41 11.68
N ARG A 23 -1.35 -2.52 11.28
CA ARG A 23 -0.65 -3.68 10.70
C ARG A 23 -0.40 -3.43 9.22
N LEU A 24 0.74 -2.81 8.92
CA LEU A 24 1.13 -2.45 7.55
C LEU A 24 2.05 -3.52 6.96
N CYS A 25 2.00 -3.66 5.63
CA CYS A 25 3.01 -4.39 4.89
C CYS A 25 4.30 -3.56 4.78
N SER A 26 5.41 -4.19 4.36
CA SER A 26 6.71 -3.51 4.20
C SER A 26 6.66 -2.31 3.25
N ALA A 27 5.79 -2.35 2.23
CA ALA A 27 5.64 -1.25 1.28
C ALA A 27 4.85 -0.06 1.84
N CYS A 28 3.93 -0.30 2.78
CA CYS A 28 3.16 0.77 3.44
C CYS A 28 3.78 1.19 4.78
N GLY A 29 4.86 0.53 5.20
CA GLY A 29 5.58 0.82 6.43
C GLY A 29 6.28 2.18 6.43
N PRO A 30 6.77 2.63 7.59
CA PRO A 30 7.50 3.89 7.74
C PRO A 30 8.79 3.87 6.94
N SER A 31 9.06 4.92 6.16
CA SER A 31 10.28 5.02 5.33
C SER A 31 11.52 5.38 6.14
N TYR A 32 11.34 6.00 7.30
CA TYR A 32 12.39 6.48 8.17
C TYR A 32 12.18 6.03 9.62
N GLU A 33 13.28 5.87 10.32
CA GLU A 33 13.33 5.74 11.77
C GLU A 33 13.14 7.11 12.44
N SER A 34 12.77 7.13 13.72
CA SER A 34 12.70 8.37 14.51
C SER A 34 14.07 9.06 14.66
N SER A 35 15.16 8.32 14.43
CA SER A 35 16.53 8.83 14.31
C SER A 35 16.82 9.58 13.01
N GLY A 36 15.92 9.50 12.03
CA GLY A 36 16.10 10.01 10.67
C GLY A 36 16.81 9.03 9.71
N ALA A 37 17.22 7.84 10.18
CA ALA A 37 17.83 6.83 9.32
C ALA A 37 16.77 6.19 8.40
N PRO A 38 17.11 5.81 7.15
CA PRO A 38 16.20 5.03 6.31
C PRO A 38 15.92 3.67 6.95
N SER A 39 14.64 3.32 7.10
CA SER A 39 14.23 2.05 7.72
C SER A 39 14.38 0.85 6.78
N GLY A 40 14.53 1.10 5.47
CA GLY A 40 14.46 0.10 4.41
C GLY A 40 13.04 -0.31 3.99
N PHE A 41 12.01 0.24 4.64
CA PHE A 41 10.59 0.04 4.32
C PHE A 41 10.00 1.25 3.58
N GLY A 42 8.67 1.28 3.39
CA GLY A 42 7.98 2.38 2.72
C GLY A 42 8.11 2.39 1.19
N GLN A 43 8.74 1.35 0.64
CA GLN A 43 8.92 1.15 -0.78
C GLN A 43 8.51 -0.26 -1.21
N TRP A 44 8.00 -0.37 -2.43
CA TRP A 44 7.72 -1.67 -3.03
C TRP A 44 9.04 -2.37 -3.39
N HIS A 45 9.24 -3.59 -2.88
CA HIS A 45 10.49 -4.33 -3.06
C HIS A 45 10.62 -5.02 -4.44
N GLY A 46 9.69 -4.79 -5.37
CA GLY A 46 9.81 -5.20 -6.77
C GLY A 46 9.73 -6.70 -7.07
N LYS A 47 9.52 -7.57 -6.08
CA LYS A 47 9.47 -9.04 -6.29
C LYS A 47 8.22 -9.50 -7.03
N PHE A 48 7.14 -8.73 -6.92
CA PHE A 48 5.90 -8.98 -7.64
C PHE A 48 5.56 -7.75 -8.47
N GLU A 49 4.89 -7.98 -9.59
CA GLU A 49 4.38 -6.91 -10.43
C GLU A 49 3.35 -6.08 -9.65
N ARG A 50 3.49 -4.76 -9.73
CA ARG A 50 2.56 -3.83 -9.10
C ARG A 50 1.52 -3.41 -10.12
N VAL A 51 0.28 -3.82 -9.92
CA VAL A 51 -0.86 -3.43 -10.74
C VAL A 51 -1.66 -2.38 -9.99
N PHE A 52 -1.93 -1.25 -10.63
CA PHE A 52 -2.77 -0.19 -10.06
C PHE A 52 -4.17 -0.32 -10.63
N LEU A 53 -5.17 -0.24 -9.74
CA LEU A 53 -6.58 -0.36 -10.10
C LEU A 53 -7.29 0.95 -9.76
N PRO A 54 -8.34 1.32 -10.53
CA PRO A 54 -9.17 2.46 -10.21
C PRO A 54 -9.83 2.29 -8.85
N LEU A 55 -9.75 3.33 -8.02
CA LEU A 55 -10.28 3.33 -6.67
C LEU A 55 -11.81 3.17 -6.70
N GLY A 56 -12.35 2.29 -5.86
CA GLY A 56 -13.79 2.10 -5.70
C GLY A 56 -14.48 1.28 -6.80
N MET A 57 -13.74 0.70 -7.76
CA MET A 57 -14.30 -0.07 -8.88
C MET A 57 -14.24 -1.60 -8.69
N PHE A 58 -13.61 -2.07 -7.62
CA PHE A 58 -13.40 -3.50 -7.37
C PHE A 58 -13.95 -3.91 -6.01
N GLN A 59 -14.53 -5.12 -5.96
CA GLN A 59 -15.00 -5.76 -4.74
C GLN A 59 -14.60 -7.23 -4.71
N LYS A 60 -14.74 -7.86 -3.56
CA LYS A 60 -14.51 -9.30 -3.42
C LYS A 60 -15.73 -10.08 -3.93
N SER A 61 -15.51 -11.02 -4.85
CA SER A 61 -16.55 -11.94 -5.32
C SER A 61 -16.90 -12.97 -4.23
N GLN A 62 -18.02 -13.70 -4.38
CA GLN A 62 -18.39 -14.76 -3.44
C GLN A 62 -17.34 -15.88 -3.34
N GLY A 63 -16.58 -16.11 -4.43
CA GLY A 63 -15.47 -17.07 -4.47
C GLY A 63 -14.16 -16.56 -3.84
N GLY A 64 -14.11 -15.29 -3.42
CA GLY A 64 -12.93 -14.67 -2.82
C GLY A 64 -11.97 -14.00 -3.82
N SER A 65 -12.28 -14.01 -5.12
CA SER A 65 -11.53 -13.28 -6.15
C SER A 65 -11.80 -11.78 -6.09
N LEU A 66 -10.92 -10.98 -6.72
CA LEU A 66 -11.14 -9.55 -6.93
C LEU A 66 -11.93 -9.36 -8.23
N ALA A 67 -13.15 -8.83 -8.14
CA ALA A 67 -14.06 -8.65 -9.26
C ALA A 67 -14.43 -7.18 -9.47
N HIS A 68 -14.54 -6.76 -10.73
CA HIS A 68 -15.02 -5.44 -11.10
C HIS A 68 -16.51 -5.30 -10.74
N ILE A 69 -16.90 -4.19 -10.11
CA ILE A 69 -18.25 -4.02 -9.55
C ILE A 69 -19.33 -4.00 -10.63
N GLU A 70 -19.07 -3.34 -11.77
CA GLU A 70 -20.10 -3.17 -12.81
C GLU A 70 -20.24 -4.40 -13.71
N THR A 71 -19.13 -5.10 -13.99
CA THR A 71 -19.10 -6.19 -14.99
C THR A 71 -19.02 -7.57 -14.35
N GLY A 72 -18.63 -7.66 -13.08
CA GLY A 72 -18.29 -8.93 -12.43
C GLY A 72 -17.00 -9.57 -12.95
N ASP A 73 -16.20 -8.85 -13.76
CA ASP A 73 -14.97 -9.36 -14.35
C ASP A 73 -13.90 -9.58 -13.28
N GLU A 74 -13.40 -10.81 -13.17
CA GLU A 74 -12.34 -11.17 -12.22
C GLU A 74 -10.93 -10.95 -12.79
N ASN A 75 -10.81 -10.63 -14.08
CA ASN A 75 -9.53 -10.28 -14.71
C ASN A 75 -9.13 -8.82 -14.41
N TYR A 76 -8.73 -8.55 -13.18
CA TYR A 76 -8.34 -7.20 -12.73
C TYR A 76 -7.23 -6.57 -13.58
N ARG A 77 -6.38 -7.38 -14.23
CA ARG A 77 -5.28 -6.88 -15.09
C ARG A 77 -5.77 -6.16 -16.33
N ALA A 78 -6.96 -6.49 -16.84
CA ALA A 78 -7.55 -5.82 -17.98
C ALA A 78 -7.95 -4.36 -17.69
N HIS A 79 -8.16 -4.04 -16.41
CA HIS A 79 -8.57 -2.72 -15.92
C HIS A 79 -7.42 -1.97 -15.24
N ALA A 80 -6.18 -2.41 -15.48
CA ALA A 80 -5.00 -1.78 -14.92
C ALA A 80 -4.86 -0.35 -15.44
N VAL A 81 -4.64 0.59 -14.52
CA VAL A 81 -4.33 1.98 -14.85
C VAL A 81 -2.83 2.24 -14.70
N SER A 82 -2.35 3.31 -15.34
CA SER A 82 -0.98 3.77 -15.13
C SER A 82 -0.74 4.08 -13.65
N ALA A 83 0.50 3.84 -13.19
CA ALA A 83 0.89 4.21 -11.84
C ALA A 83 0.55 5.69 -11.59
N PRO A 84 0.01 6.04 -10.42
CA PRO A 84 -0.20 7.43 -10.08
C PRO A 84 1.15 8.13 -10.19
N THR A 85 1.23 9.16 -11.04
CA THR A 85 2.37 10.07 -11.04
C THR A 85 2.43 10.67 -9.65
N HIS A 86 3.50 10.40 -8.91
CA HIS A 86 3.81 11.13 -7.68
C HIS A 86 3.91 12.61 -8.08
N THR A 87 2.83 13.37 -7.89
CA THR A 87 2.91 14.82 -7.94
C THR A 87 3.73 15.19 -6.72
N THR A 88 5.03 15.45 -6.92
CA THR A 88 5.84 16.14 -5.91
C THR A 88 5.10 17.44 -5.63
N CYS A 89 4.52 17.58 -4.44
CA CYS A 89 4.02 18.86 -3.99
C CYS A 89 5.22 19.81 -3.91
N GLU A 90 5.17 20.89 -4.71
CA GLU A 90 6.07 22.04 -4.59
C GLU A 90 5.86 22.76 -3.24
#